data_AF-A0A951XKM8-F1
#
_entry.id   AF-A0A951XKM8-F1
#
_cell.length_a   1.000
_cell.length_b   1.000
_cell.length_c   1.000
_cell.angle_alpha   90.00
_cell.angle_beta   90.00
_cell.angle_gamma   90.00
#
_symmetry.space_group_name_H-M   'P 1'
#
loop_
_entity.id
_entity.type
_entity.pdbx_description
1 polymer ?
#
loop_
_entity_poly.entity_id
_entity_poly.type
_entity_poly.pdbx_seq_one_letter_code
_entity_poly.pdbx_strand_id
1 'polypeptide(L)' 'ATDDEVLETFQLCSRLEGIIPALESTHALVEGLKRARALPSDRIVLINLSGRGDKDVQQVQRLLDQKA' A
#
# COMPACT_ATOMS: atom_id res chain seq x y z
N ALA A 1 -1.71 -9.35 4.92
CA ALA A 1 -0.81 -8.63 4.01
C ALA A 1 0.50 -9.38 3.99
N THR A 2 0.84 -10.00 2.87
CA THR A 2 2.19 -10.56 2.64
C THR A 2 3.12 -9.45 2.10
N ASP A 3 4.43 -9.67 2.14
CA ASP A 3 5.41 -8.71 1.59
C ASP A 3 5.13 -8.39 0.12
N ASP A 4 4.69 -9.38 -0.65
CA ASP A 4 4.31 -9.24 -2.05
C ASP A 4 3.11 -8.30 -2.23
N GLU A 5 2.05 -8.52 -1.46
CA GLU A 5 0.85 -7.69 -1.48
C GLU A 5 1.17 -6.25 -1.05
N VAL A 6 2.08 -6.09 -0.08
CA VAL A 6 2.52 -4.78 0.40
C VAL A 6 3.29 -4.05 -0.69
N LEU A 7 4.26 -4.69 -1.35
CA LEU A 7 5.03 -4.06 -2.43
C LEU A 7 4.16 -3.70 -3.64
N GLU A 8 3.20 -4.55 -4.00
CA GLU A 8 2.23 -4.25 -5.05
C GLU A 8 1.35 -3.05 -4.67
N THR A 9 0.79 -3.06 -3.46
CA THR A 9 -0.12 -2.00 -2.99
C THR A 9 0.60 -0.67 -2.78
N PHE A 10 1.86 -0.70 -2.34
CA PHE A 10 2.73 0.48 -2.24
C PHE A 10 2.86 1.16 -3.61
N GLN A 11 3.18 0.37 -4.65
CA GLN A 11 3.31 0.86 -6.02
C GLN A 11 1.97 1.34 -6.58
N LEU A 12 0.88 0.65 -6.27
CA LEU A 12 -0.46 1.01 -6.72
C LEU A 12 -0.88 2.38 -6.17
N CYS A 13 -0.76 2.58 -4.85
CA CYS A 13 -1.08 3.85 -4.21
C CYS A 13 -0.21 4.99 -4.75
N SER A 14 1.10 4.75 -4.90
CA SER A 14 2.03 5.74 -5.47
C SER A 14 1.67 6.13 -6.91
N ARG A 15 1.22 5.17 -7.72
CA ARG A 15 0.89 5.38 -9.13
C ARG A 15 -0.47 6.06 -9.34
N LEU A 16 -1.47 5.67 -8.56
CA LEU A 16 -2.84 6.16 -8.73
C LEU A 16 -3.07 7.48 -8.00
N GLU A 17 -2.54 7.62 -6.79
CA GLU A 17 -2.86 8.74 -5.90
C GLU A 17 -1.70 9.73 -5.75
N GLY A 18 -0.50 9.40 -6.26
CA GLY A 18 0.70 10.23 -6.07
C GLY A 18 1.18 10.29 -4.62
N ILE A 19 0.70 9.38 -3.76
CA ILE A 19 1.08 9.27 -2.36
C ILE A 19 2.07 8.13 -2.22
N ILE A 20 3.23 8.39 -1.61
CA ILE A 20 4.20 7.36 -1.24
C ILE A 20 3.90 6.97 0.22
N PRO A 21 3.13 5.90 0.50
CA PRO A 21 2.78 5.52 1.87
C PRO A 21 3.98 4.89 2.58
N ALA A 22 4.06 5.00 3.90
CA ALA A 22 4.99 4.16 4.67
C ALA A 22 4.69 2.67 4.44
N LEU A 23 5.70 1.81 4.50
CA LEU A 23 5.48 0.36 4.35
C LEU A 23 4.54 -0.17 5.44
N GLU A 24 4.65 0.36 6.65
CA GLU A 24 3.75 0.03 7.76
C GLU A 24 2.29 0.44 7.46
N SER A 25 2.07 1.63 6.88
CA SER A 25 0.73 2.08 6.45
C SER A 25 0.18 1.23 5.30
N THR A 26 1.06 0.73 4.43
CA THR A 26 0.66 -0.06 3.27
C THR A 26 0.05 -1.40 3.67
N HIS A 27 0.42 -1.96 4.82
CA HIS A 27 -0.25 -3.14 5.37
C HIS A 27 -1.74 -2.90 5.61
N ALA A 28 -2.11 -1.71 6.10
CA ALA A 28 -3.50 -1.32 6.30
C ALA A 28 -4.22 -1.10 4.97
N LEU A 29 -3.53 -0.55 3.95
CA LEU A 29 -4.08 -0.42 2.60
C LEU A 29 -4.41 -1.78 1.98
N VAL A 30 -3.53 -2.79 2.10
CA VAL A 30 -3.79 -4.14 1.56
C VAL A 30 -5.10 -4.69 2.09
N GLU A 31 -5.28 -4.69 3.41
CA GLU A 31 -6.48 -5.21 4.05
C GLU A 31 -7.71 -4.33 3.78
N GLY A 32 -7.53 -3.01 3.80
CA GLY A 32 -8.60 -2.05 3.55
C GLY A 32 -9.17 -2.16 2.13
N LEU A 33 -8.32 -2.35 1.12
CA LEU A 33 -8.74 -2.56 -0.27
C LEU A 33 -9.48 -3.90 -0.45
N LYS A 34 -9.01 -4.97 0.20
CA LYS A 34 -9.70 -6.27 0.19
C LYS A 34 -11.10 -6.16 0.80
N ARG A 35 -11.22 -5.48 1.94
CA ARG A 35 -12.52 -5.24 2.60
C ARG A 35 -13.43 -4.36 1.76
N ALA A 36 -12.89 -3.27 1.21
CA ALA A 36 -13.67 -2.35 0.37
C ALA A 36 -14.28 -3.07 -0.85
N ARG A 37 -13.53 -3.98 -1.49
CA ARG A 37 -14.05 -4.79 -2.62
C ARG A 37 -15.20 -5.73 -2.24
N ALA A 38 -15.28 -6.15 -0.97
CA ALA A 38 -16.33 -7.03 -0.48
C ALA A 38 -17.56 -6.26 0.05
N LEU A 39 -17.46 -4.94 0.23
CA LEU A 39 -18.55 -4.10 0.71
C LEU A 39 -19.40 -3.57 -0.45
N PRO A 40 -20.69 -3.27 -0.23
CA PRO A 40 -21.48 -2.48 -1.16
C PRO A 40 -20.84 -1.11 -1.42
N SER A 41 -21.02 -0.59 -2.64
CA SER A 41 -20.35 0.63 -3.12
C SER A 41 -20.76 1.92 -2.41
N ASP A 42 -21.82 1.90 -1.62
CA ASP A 42 -22.30 3.03 -0.81
C ASP A 42 -21.63 3.11 0.58
N ARG A 43 -20.76 2.15 0.92
CA ARG A 43 -20.05 2.12 2.19
C ARG A 43 -18.75 2.91 2.12
N ILE A 44 -18.46 3.63 3.21
CA ILE A 44 -17.23 4.40 3.38
C ILE A 44 -16.22 3.59 4.19
N VAL A 45 -14.99 3.50 3.68
CA VAL A 45 -13.84 2.89 4.39
C VAL A 45 -12.82 3.97 4.68
N LEU A 46 -12.46 4.13 5.96
CA LEU A 46 -11.40 5.03 6.41
C LEU A 46 -10.14 4.22 6.71
N ILE A 47 -9.03 4.57 6.07
CA ILE A 47 -7.73 3.94 6.29
C ILE A 47 -6.77 5.02 6.76
N ASN A 48 -6.11 4.77 7.90
CA ASN A 48 -5.11 5.70 8.42
C ASN A 48 -3.76 5.50 7.72
N LEU A 49 -3.25 6.53 7.07
CA LEU A 49 -1.88 6.59 6.58
C LEU A 49 -1.00 7.21 7.67
N SER A 50 -0.47 6.35 8.54
CA SER A 50 0.32 6.75 9.71
C SER A 50 1.60 7.51 9.38
N GLY A 51 2.12 7.39 8.16
CA GLY A 51 3.31 8.11 7.73
C GLY A 51 3.57 8.04 6.23
N ARG A 52 4.56 8.82 5.80
CA ARG A 52 5.08 8.86 4.43
C ARG A 52 6.25 7.87 4.24
N GLY A 53 6.40 7.37 3.03
CA GLY A 53 7.34 6.30 2.69
C GLY A 53 8.72 6.74 2.21
N ASP A 54 9.12 8.02 2.34
CA ASP A 54 10.44 8.50 1.89
C ASP A 54 11.60 7.66 2.45
N LYS A 55 11.51 7.23 3.71
CA LYS A 55 12.52 6.39 4.36
C LYS A 55 12.59 4.98 3.75
N ASP A 56 11.49 4.51 3.17
CA ASP A 56 11.32 3.13 2.74
C ASP A 56 11.69 2.94 1.25
N VAL A 57 11.77 4.02 0.45
CA VAL A 57 11.99 3.95 -1.01
C VAL A 57 13.23 3.14 -1.38
N GLN A 58 14.36 3.34 -0.68
CA GLN A 58 15.60 2.59 -0.95
C GLN A 58 15.48 1.10 -0.65
N GLN A 59 14.68 0.73 0.34
CA GLN A 59 14.40 -0.68 0.65
C GLN A 59 13.45 -1.27 -0.39
N VAL A 60 12.38 -0.56 -0.73
CA VAL A 60 11.43 -0.99 -1.76
C VAL A 60 12.13 -1.21 -3.09
N GLN A 61 12.98 -0.29 -3.53
CA GLN A 61 13.74 -0.45 -4.77
C GLN A 61 14.55 -1.76 -4.77
N ARG A 62 15.31 -2.04 -3.70
CA ARG A 62 16.09 -3.29 -3.58
C ARG A 62 15.21 -4.53 -3.63
N LEU A 63 14.05 -4.50 -2.99
CA LEU A 63 13.11 -5.64 -2.99
C LEU A 63 12.48 -5.86 -4.36
N LEU A 64 12.23 -4.79 -5.13
CA LEU A 64 11.72 -4.88 -6.49
C LEU A 64 12.78 -5.42 -7.46
N ASP A 65 14.02 -4.97 -7.34
CA ASP A 65 15.14 -5.44 -8.18
C ASP A 65 15.42 -6.94 -7.96
N GLN A 66 15.24 -7.45 -6.73
CA GLN A 66 15.40 -8.88 -6.42
C GLN A 66 14.30 -9.78 -6.99
N LYS A 67 13.16 -9.20 -7.37
CA LYS A 67 12.01 -9.91 -7.94
C LYS A 67 11.97 -9.86 -9.48
N ALA A 68 12.80 -9.03 -10.09
CA ALA A 68 12.95 -8.90 -11.54
C ALA A 68 13.90 -9.99 -12.08
#